data_AF-A0A923WFN0-F1
#
_entry.id   AF-A0A923WFN0-F1
#
_cell.length_a   1.000
_cell.length_b   1.000
_cell.length_c   1.000
_cell.angle_alpha   90.00
_cell.angle_beta   90.00
_cell.angle_gamma   90.00
#
_symmetry.space_group_name_H-M   'P 1'
#
loop_
_entity.id
_entity.type
_entity.pdbx_description
1 polymer ?
#
loop_
_entity_poly.entity_id
_entity_poly.type
_entity_poly.pdbx_seq_one_letter_code
_entity_poly.pdbx_strand_id
1 'polypeptide(L)' 'MEKLNSIGLDNDQAKELAAKLNDLLANYSMFYMNTRGFHWNISGDKFFELHLKFEELY' A
#
# COMPACT_ATOMS: atom_id res chain seq x y z
N MET A 1 11.55 29.31 -14.64
CA MET A 1 11.03 27.93 -14.57
C MET A 1 9.54 28.04 -14.34
N GLU A 2 8.73 27.32 -15.12
CA GLU A 2 7.28 27.33 -14.93
C GLU A 2 6.94 26.79 -13.54
N LYS A 3 6.14 27.54 -12.79
CA LYS A 3 5.73 27.17 -11.44
C LYS A 3 4.76 26.00 -11.43
N LEU A 4 3.99 25.84 -12.52
CA LEU A 4 2.93 24.84 -12.66
C LEU A 4 3.31 23.76 -13.67
N ASN A 5 2.81 22.53 -13.47
CA ASN A 5 2.92 21.43 -14.42
C ASN A 5 1.77 21.45 -15.47
N SER A 6 1.74 20.46 -16.36
CA SER A 6 0.75 20.36 -17.45
C SER A 6 -0.72 20.27 -17.03
N ILE A 7 -0.99 20.01 -15.74
CA ILE A 7 -2.35 19.95 -15.17
C ILE A 7 -2.60 21.07 -14.14
N GLY A 8 -1.72 22.07 -14.07
CA GLY A 8 -1.92 23.26 -13.22
C GLY A 8 -1.53 23.07 -11.75
N LEU A 9 -0.75 22.05 -11.40
CA LEU A 9 -0.23 21.87 -10.04
C LEU A 9 1.17 22.46 -9.90
N ASP A 10 1.49 22.99 -8.72
CA ASP A 10 2.85 23.47 -8.42
C ASP A 10 3.87 22.33 -8.56
N ASN A 11 4.94 22.57 -9.31
CA ASN A 11 5.92 21.54 -9.67
C ASN A 11 6.65 20.97 -8.46
N ASP A 12 7.04 21.82 -7.51
CA ASP A 12 7.81 21.40 -6.34
C ASP A 12 6.92 20.62 -5.36
N GLN A 13 5.71 21.12 -5.12
CA GLN A 13 4.72 20.43 -4.28
C GLN A 13 4.30 19.09 -4.90
N ALA A 14 4.08 19.04 -6.22
CA ALA A 14 3.73 17.80 -6.92
C ALA A 14 4.86 16.77 -6.82
N LYS A 15 6.12 17.19 -6.92
CA LYS A 15 7.28 16.31 -6.79
C LYS A 15 7.41 15.76 -5.37
N GLU A 16 7.25 16.59 -4.34
CA GLU A 16 7.27 16.15 -2.94
C GLU A 16 6.13 15.16 -2.66
N LEU A 17 4.91 15.46 -3.14
CA LEU A 17 3.77 14.57 -3.00
C LEU A 17 4.00 13.22 -3.70
N ALA A 18 4.53 13.24 -4.93
CA ALA A 18 4.84 12.04 -5.68
C ALA A 18 5.83 11.13 -4.94
N ALA A 19 6.86 11.71 -4.29
CA ALA A 19 7.79 10.93 -3.48
C ALA A 19 7.09 10.23 -2.30
N LYS A 20 6.23 10.95 -1.55
CA LYS A 20 5.47 10.37 -0.43
C LYS A 20 4.48 9.30 -0.89
N LEU A 21 3.83 9.50 -2.04
CA LEU A 21 2.92 8.50 -2.63
C LEU A 21 3.67 7.25 -3.07
N ASN A 22 4.91 7.38 -3.54
CA ASN A 22 5.73 6.23 -3.91
C ASN A 22 6.10 5.38 -2.67
N ASP A 23 6.46 6.01 -1.56
CA ASP A 23 6.69 5.30 -0.29
C ASP A 23 5.41 4.62 0.20
N LEU A 24 4.27 5.31 0.11
CA LEU A 24 2.97 4.74 0.47
C LEU A 24 2.64 3.52 -0.40
N LEU A 25 2.85 3.61 -1.72
CA LEU A 25 2.64 2.50 -2.64
C LEU A 25 3.51 1.30 -2.29
N ALA A 26 4.80 1.51 -2.02
CA ALA A 26 5.72 0.45 -1.62
C ALA A 26 5.28 -0.22 -0.31
N ASN A 27 4.81 0.57 0.66
CA ASN A 27 4.28 0.05 1.92
C ASN A 27 3.01 -0.80 1.70
N TYR A 28 2.10 -0.36 0.83
CA TYR A 28 0.90 -1.15 0.48
C TYR A 28 1.25 -2.44 -0.25
N SER A 29 2.24 -2.43 -1.14
CA SER A 29 2.73 -3.66 -1.79
C SER A 29 3.27 -4.67 -0.78
N MET A 30 4.10 -4.22 0.16
CA MET A 30 4.61 -5.09 1.23
C MET A 30 3.49 -5.59 2.15
N PHE A 31 2.56 -4.71 2.52
CA PHE A 31 1.40 -5.07 3.33
C PHE A 31 0.57 -6.16 2.66
N TYR A 32 0.21 -5.99 1.38
CA TYR A 32 -0.53 -6.97 0.60
C TYR A 32 0.18 -8.32 0.53
N MET A 33 1.49 -8.33 0.25
CA MET A 33 2.28 -9.56 0.21
C MET A 33 2.30 -10.28 1.56
N ASN A 34 2.41 -9.51 2.65
CA ASN A 34 2.43 -10.05 4.01
C ASN A 34 1.06 -10.61 4.42
N THR A 35 -0.04 -9.89 4.20
CA THR A 35 -1.40 -10.33 4.55
C THR A 35 -1.81 -11.56 3.76
N ARG A 36 -1.51 -11.58 2.45
CA ARG A 36 -1.65 -12.79 1.63
C ARG A 36 -0.78 -13.93 2.16
N GLY A 37 0.47 -13.65 2.51
CA GLY A 37 1.36 -14.63 3.13
C GLY A 37 0.75 -15.26 4.39
N PHE A 38 0.16 -14.45 5.27
CA PHE A 38 -0.53 -14.96 6.45
C PHE A 38 -1.77 -15.79 6.12
N HIS A 39 -2.61 -15.36 5.18
CA HIS A 39 -3.80 -16.11 4.79
C HIS A 39 -3.46 -17.54 4.34
N TRP A 40 -2.44 -17.69 3.49
CA TRP A 40 -2.08 -18.99 2.91
C TRP A 40 -1.24 -19.88 3.84
N ASN A 41 -0.52 -19.30 4.81
CA ASN A 41 0.44 -20.06 5.65
C ASN A 41 0.05 -20.16 7.13
N ILE A 42 -1.04 -19.54 7.58
CA ILE A 42 -1.46 -19.64 8.98
C ILE A 42 -2.00 -21.03 9.33
N SER A 43 -1.77 -21.46 10.57
CA SER A 43 -2.25 -22.73 11.13
C SER A 43 -2.53 -22.58 12.63
N GLY A 44 -3.15 -23.59 13.23
CA GLY A 44 -3.51 -23.63 14.66
C GLY A 44 -5.01 -23.48 14.92
N ASP A 45 -5.38 -23.47 16.19
CA ASP A 45 -6.79 -23.58 16.64
C ASP A 45 -7.71 -22.45 16.13
N LYS A 46 -7.12 -21.31 15.76
CA LYS A 46 -7.84 -20.14 15.22
C LYS A 46 -7.78 -20.03 13.69
N PHE A 47 -7.42 -21.10 12.99
CA PHE A 47 -7.23 -21.10 11.53
C PHE A 47 -8.39 -20.45 10.79
N PHE A 48 -9.63 -20.90 10.99
CA PHE A 48 -10.78 -20.42 10.22
C PHE A 48 -11.07 -18.92 10.42
N GLU A 49 -10.93 -18.42 11.65
CA GLU A 49 -11.16 -17.00 11.96
C GLU A 49 -10.07 -16.13 11.35
N LEU A 50 -8.80 -16.50 11.54
CA LEU A 50 -7.67 -15.69 11.09
C LEU A 50 -7.46 -15.77 9.57
N HIS A 51 -7.66 -16.93 8.96
CA HIS A 51 -7.60 -17.11 7.51
C HIS A 51 -8.60 -16.18 6.81
N LEU A 52 -9.86 -16.17 7.24
CA LEU A 52 -10.88 -15.25 6.72
C LEU A 52 -10.50 -13.79 7.01
N LYS A 53 -9.99 -13.50 8.20
CA LYS A 53 -9.60 -12.13 8.55
C LYS A 53 -8.47 -11.58 7.68
N PHE A 54 -7.50 -12.40 7.32
CA PHE A 54 -6.42 -11.98 6.40
C PHE A 54 -6.91 -11.82 4.96
N GLU A 55 -7.98 -12.51 4.55
CA GLU A 55 -8.64 -12.30 3.25
C GLU A 55 -9.31 -10.94 3.13
N GLU A 56 -9.88 -10.42 4.22
CA GLU A 56 -10.42 -9.06 4.20
C GLU A 56 -9.35 -7.97 4.03
N LEU A 57 -8.08 -8.28 4.31
CA LEU A 57 -6.98 -7.31 4.34
C LEU A 57 -6.12 -7.31 3.09
N TYR A 58 -6.15 -8.37 2.27
CA TYR A 58 -5.47 -8.41 0.97
C TYR A 58 -6.41 -8.02 -0.16
#